data_AF-A0A659UH39-F1
#
_entry.id   AF-A0A659UH39-F1
#
_cell.length_a   1.000
_cell.length_b   1.000
_cell.length_c   1.000
_cell.angle_alpha   90.00
_cell.angle_beta   90.00
_cell.angle_gamma   90.00
#
_symmetry.space_group_name_H-M   'P 1'
#
loop_
_entity.id
_entity.type
_entity.pdbx_description
1 polymer ?
#
loop_
_entity_poly.entity_id
_entity_poly.type
_entity_poly.pdbx_seq_one_letter_code
_entity_poly.pdbx_strand_id
1 'polypeptide(L)' 'MSPALFALAVAAFAIGTTEFVMIGLVPDVARDLTVTIPQAGLLVTGYALAATVGAPTVTALTGRLPRRGLVVG' A
#
# COMPACT_ATOMS: atom_id res chain seq x y z
N MET A 1 4.45 -17.43 -19.82
CA MET A 1 4.64 -16.16 -19.07
C MET A 1 5.93 -16.29 -18.27
N SER A 2 6.81 -15.29 -18.26
CA SER A 2 8.05 -15.39 -17.46
C SER A 2 7.71 -15.39 -15.96
N PRO A 3 8.50 -16.09 -15.11
CA PRO A 3 8.26 -16.11 -13.66
C PRO A 3 8.24 -14.70 -13.05
N ALA A 4 9.07 -13.79 -13.59
CA ALA A 4 9.11 -12.39 -13.18
C ALA A 4 7.82 -11.63 -13.50
N LEU A 5 7.20 -11.86 -14.67
CA LEU A 5 5.93 -11.23 -15.02
C LEU A 5 4.77 -11.77 -14.19
N PHE A 6 4.79 -13.05 -13.84
CA PHE A 6 3.80 -13.61 -12.91
C PHE A 6 3.95 -13.02 -11.52
N ALA A 7 5.17 -12.94 -10.98
CA ALA A 7 5.43 -12.30 -9.70
C ALA A 7 5.00 -10.81 -9.71
N LEU A 8 5.29 -10.09 -10.80
CA LEU A 8 4.85 -8.70 -10.97
C LEU A 8 3.31 -8.59 -11.03
N ALA A 9 2.65 -9.49 -11.75
CA ALA A 9 1.18 -9.51 -11.83
C ALA A 9 0.53 -9.78 -10.48
N VAL A 10 1.06 -10.74 -9.70
CA VAL A 10 0.59 -11.03 -8.35
C VAL A 10 0.82 -9.83 -7.42
N ALA A 11 2.00 -9.20 -7.48
CA ALA A 11 2.28 -8.00 -6.70
C ALA A 11 1.34 -6.84 -7.05
N ALA A 12 1.14 -6.57 -8.34
CA ALA A 12 0.23 -5.53 -8.80
C ALA A 12 -1.23 -5.82 -8.41
N PHE A 13 -1.66 -7.08 -8.50
CA PHE A 13 -2.99 -7.50 -8.05
C PHE A 13 -3.17 -7.33 -6.55
N ALA A 14 -2.20 -7.76 -5.74
CA ALA A 14 -2.24 -7.61 -4.29
C ALA A 14 -2.34 -6.14 -3.88
N ILE A 15 -1.46 -5.29 -4.43
CA ILE A 15 -1.47 -3.83 -4.20
C ILE A 15 -2.83 -3.25 -4.60
N GLY A 16 -3.31 -3.54 -5.82
CA GLY A 16 -4.61 -3.07 -6.27
C GLY A 16 -5.73 -3.48 -5.33
N THR A 17 -5.76 -4.74 -4.91
CA THR A 17 -6.80 -5.24 -3.99
C THR A 17 -6.80 -4.48 -2.66
N THR A 18 -5.63 -4.26 -2.06
CA THR A 18 -5.54 -3.51 -0.80
C THR A 18 -5.98 -2.06 -0.93
N GLU A 19 -5.66 -1.40 -2.03
CA GLU A 19 -6.01 0.02 -2.25
C GLU A 19 -7.51 0.19 -2.56
N PHE A 20 -8.07 -0.66 -3.43
CA PHE A 20 -9.46 -0.52 -3.90
C PHE A 20 -10.49 -1.05 -2.89
N VAL A 21 -10.18 -2.12 -2.15
CA VAL A 21 -11.10 -2.65 -1.12
C VAL A 21 -11.30 -1.63 0.00
N MET A 22 -10.24 -0.92 0.41
CA MET A 22 -10.32 0.10 1.46
C MET A 22 -11.28 1.23 1.09
N ILE A 23 -11.27 1.68 -0.18
CA ILE A 23 -12.19 2.72 -0.67
C ILE A 23 -13.65 2.28 -0.53
N GLY A 24 -13.95 1.01 -0.82
CA GLY A 24 -15.28 0.43 -0.65
C GLY A 24 -15.69 0.28 0.82
N LEU A 25 -14.73 0.10 1.72
CA LEU A 25 -14.96 -0.11 3.16
C LEU A 25 -15.02 1.20 3.97
N VAL A 26 -14.61 2.36 3.41
CA VAL A 26 -14.65 3.66 4.12
C VAL A 26 -16.01 3.95 4.79
N PRO A 27 -17.18 3.69 4.15
CA PRO A 27 -18.47 3.91 4.79
C PRO A 27 -18.70 3.02 6.03
N ASP A 28 -18.21 1.78 6.00
CA ASP A 28 -18.34 0.86 7.12
C ASP A 28 -17.37 1.24 8.26
N VAL A 29 -16.14 1.62 7.93
CA VAL A 29 -15.18 2.18 8.90
C VAL A 29 -15.72 3.44 9.57
N ALA A 30 -16.36 4.33 8.80
CA ALA A 30 -16.99 5.54 9.34
C ALA A 30 -18.12 5.20 10.32
N ARG A 31 -18.95 4.19 9.98
CA ARG A 31 -20.02 3.70 10.86
C ARG A 31 -19.47 3.11 12.15
N ASP A 32 -18.47 2.23 12.05
CA ASP A 32 -17.92 1.51 13.20
C ASP A 32 -17.16 2.44 14.16
N LEU A 33 -16.45 3.45 13.63
CA LEU A 33 -15.75 4.45 14.42
C LEU A 33 -16.65 5.62 14.85
N THR A 34 -17.93 5.62 14.46
CA THR A 34 -18.89 6.71 14.74
C THR A 34 -18.41 8.09 14.28
N VAL A 35 -17.72 8.14 13.14
CA VAL A 35 -17.19 9.38 12.52
C VAL A 35 -17.88 9.65 11.18
N THR A 36 -17.67 10.85 10.64
CA THR A 36 -18.17 11.15 9.29
C THR A 36 -17.31 10.47 8.20
N ILE A 37 -17.91 10.20 7.04
CA ILE A 37 -17.20 9.61 5.89
C ILE A 37 -15.96 10.44 5.49
N PRO A 38 -16.01 11.79 5.41
CA PRO A 38 -14.82 12.59 5.14
C PRO A 38 -13.69 12.39 6.17
N GLN A 39 -14.03 12.23 7.46
CA GLN A 39 -13.05 11.96 8.50
C GLN A 39 -12.41 10.58 8.34
N ALA A 40 -13.20 9.54 8.05
CA ALA A 40 -12.67 8.20 7.74
C ALA A 40 -11.78 8.22 6.49
N GLY A 41 -12.09 9.07 5.50
CA GLY A 41 -11.25 9.29 4.32
C GLY A 41 -9.83 9.80 4.64
N LEU A 42 -9.63 10.48 5.76
CA LEU A 42 -8.30 10.93 6.20
C LEU A 42 -7.36 9.76 6.51
N LEU A 43 -7.88 8.58 6.84
CA LEU A 43 -7.07 7.37 7.02
C LEU A 43 -6.39 6.98 5.69
N VAL A 44 -7.11 7.08 4.58
CA VAL A 44 -6.59 6.82 3.23
C VAL A 44 -5.54 7.87 2.86
N THR A 45 -5.81 9.15 3.14
CA THR A 45 -4.85 10.22 2.90
C THR A 45 -3.57 10.05 3.73
N GLY A 46 -3.69 9.71 5.02
CA GLY A 46 -2.55 9.47 5.90
C GLY A 46 -1.68 8.30 5.42
N TYR A 47 -2.31 7.20 5.00
CA TYR A 47 -1.60 6.09 4.38
C TYR A 47 -0.89 6.49 3.08
N ALA A 48 -1.56 7.24 2.20
CA ALA A 48 -0.95 7.71 0.95
C ALA A 48 0.29 8.61 1.19
N LEU A 49 0.23 9.48 2.20
CA LEU A 49 1.39 10.27 2.63
C LEU A 49 2.51 9.38 3.18
N ALA A 50 2.17 8.40 4.02
CA ALA A 50 3.15 7.46 4.55
C ALA A 50 3.83 6.66 3.43
N ALA A 51 3.10 6.19 2.43
CA ALA A 51 3.66 5.51 1.26
C ALA A 51 4.54 6.44 0.40
N THR A 52 4.07 7.68 0.18
CA THR A 52 4.77 8.70 -0.63
C THR A 52 6.13 9.06 -0.03
N VAL A 53 6.23 9.12 1.30
CA VAL A 53 7.49 9.41 2.00
C VAL A 53 8.29 8.13 2.24
N GLY A 54 7.63 7.09 2.73
CA GLY A 54 8.25 5.84 3.15
C GLY A 54 8.96 5.11 2.02
N ALA A 55 8.35 5.02 0.83
CA ALA A 55 8.96 4.30 -0.29
C ALA A 55 10.28 4.95 -0.77
N PRO A 56 10.36 6.27 -1.01
CA PRO A 56 11.64 6.95 -1.29
C PRO A 56 12.63 6.83 -0.14
N THR A 57 12.21 6.99 1.11
CA THR A 57 13.10 6.89 2.27
C THR A 57 13.73 5.50 2.37
N VAL A 58 12.93 4.44 2.31
CA VAL A 58 13.43 3.05 2.31
C VAL A 58 14.36 2.84 1.12
N THR A 59 13.94 3.24 -0.09
CA THR A 59 14.74 3.10 -1.31
C THR A 59 16.10 3.80 -1.19
N ALA A 60 16.15 4.99 -0.61
CA ALA A 60 17.38 5.73 -0.39
C ALA A 60 18.31 5.03 0.62
N LEU A 61 17.76 4.53 1.72
CA LEU A 61 18.51 3.82 2.76
C LEU A 61 19.02 2.46 2.29
N THR A 62 18.28 1.78 1.41
CA THR A 62 18.57 0.42 0.98
C THR A 62 19.18 0.32 -0.40
N GLY A 63 19.42 1.44 -1.08
CA GLY A 63 19.88 1.48 -2.47
C GLY A 63 21.23 0.79 -2.75
N ARG A 64 22.06 0.59 -1.71
CA ARG A 64 23.35 -0.13 -1.79
C ARG A 64 23.26 -1.61 -1.42
N LEU A 65 22.11 -2.08 -0.95
CA LEU A 65 21.91 -3.47 -0.52
C LEU A 65 21.60 -4.38 -1.72
N PRO A 66 21.97 -5.67 -1.67
CA PRO A 66 21.61 -6.63 -2.70
C PRO A 66 20.09 -6.77 -2.79
N ARG A 67 19.50 -6.45 -3.95
CA ARG A 67 18.03 -6.43 -4.17
C ARG A 67 17.32 -7.72 -3.76
N ARG A 68 17.98 -8.87 -3.90
CA ARG A 68 17.41 -10.19 -3.54
C ARG A 68 17.25 -10.35 -2.02
N GLY A 69 18.13 -9.74 -1.22
CA GLY A 69 18.03 -9.77 0.24
C GLY A 69 16.91 -8.89 0.78
N LEU A 70 16.52 -7.84 0.06
CA LEU A 70 15.44 -6.93 0.48
C LEU A 70 14.02 -7.48 0.29
N VAL A 71 13.85 -8.39 -0.67
CA VAL A 71 12.51 -8.93 -1.02
C VAL A 71 12.18 -10.18 -0.21
N VAL A 72 13.20 -10.87 0.32
CA VAL A 72 13.07 -12.17 1.01
C VAL A 72 13.47 -12.08 2.49
N GLY A 73 14.28 -11.08 2.85
CA GLY A 73 14.77 -10.85 4.22
C GLY A 73 13.79 -10.07 5.08
#